data_AF-A0A142XK97-F1
#
_entry.id   AF-A0A142XK97-F1
#
_cell.length_a   1.000
_cell.length_b   1.000
_cell.length_c   1.000
_cell.angle_alpha   90.00
_cell.angle_beta   90.00
_cell.angle_gamma   90.00
#
_symmetry.space_group_name_H-M   'P 1'
#
loop_
_entity.id
_entity.type
_entity.pdbx_description
1 polymer ?
#
loop_
_entity_poly.entity_id
_entity_poly.type
_entity_poly.pdbx_seq_one_letter_code
_entity_poly.pdbx_strand_id
1 'polypeptide(L)'
;MRGGGVDSDVAIATALFLALLAAAHVGDDPDAVDRPLSLFREQQPVIGYPLFGLLVLIGALHLRTYYRLGLDRELFAPALSMVLLIVVALTPSPAAGHTLAAFVLLGFVFSWYALRLYRASSPWLFAHLAVPTLLLLATEARSYGVWQKMIVVYFVCAANIDCLLVTGRLTLPGPDDFDRKPRRRRREKYAPRVIWKRNDRPRQ
;
A
#
# COMPACT_ATOMS: atom_id res chain seq x y z
N MET A 1 17.31 -11.49 6.88
CA MET A 1 16.46 -11.89 5.74
C MET A 1 16.34 -10.68 4.81
N ARG A 2 16.70 -10.80 3.52
CA ARG A 2 16.59 -9.70 2.55
C ARG A 2 15.12 -9.49 2.16
N GLY A 3 14.43 -8.55 2.80
CA GLY A 3 13.03 -8.16 2.53
C GLY A 3 12.83 -7.28 1.29
N GLY A 4 13.78 -7.29 0.34
CA GLY A 4 13.84 -6.29 -0.75
C GLY A 4 12.72 -6.37 -1.80
N GLY A 5 12.16 -7.56 -2.04
CA GLY A 5 11.33 -7.83 -3.23
C GLY A 5 9.88 -7.33 -3.14
N VAL A 6 9.20 -7.51 -2.01
CA VAL A 6 7.73 -7.38 -1.96
C VAL A 6 7.24 -5.94 -2.14
N ASP A 7 7.93 -4.97 -1.55
CA ASP A 7 7.57 -3.55 -1.71
C ASP A 7 7.74 -3.10 -3.16
N SER A 8 8.72 -3.69 -3.85
CA SER A 8 8.97 -3.42 -5.26
C SER A 8 7.85 -3.99 -6.14
N ASP A 9 7.31 -5.16 -5.78
CA ASP A 9 6.22 -5.81 -6.52
C ASP A 9 4.92 -4.96 -6.49
N VAL A 10 4.56 -4.44 -5.31
CA VAL A 10 3.36 -3.56 -5.15
C VAL A 10 3.54 -2.27 -5.94
N ALA A 11 4.73 -1.68 -5.90
CA ALA A 11 5.05 -0.46 -6.63
C ALA A 11 5.00 -0.66 -8.14
N ILE A 12 5.56 -1.76 -8.65
CA ILE A 12 5.50 -2.10 -10.07
C ILE A 12 4.04 -2.31 -10.52
N ALA A 13 3.26 -3.09 -9.76
CA ALA A 13 1.85 -3.31 -10.08
C ALA A 13 1.04 -2.00 -10.08
N THR A 14 1.36 -1.10 -9.15
CA THR A 14 0.74 0.23 -9.07
C THR A 14 1.15 1.13 -10.24
N ALA A 15 2.43 1.15 -10.61
CA ALA A 15 2.91 1.89 -11.77
C ALA A 15 2.24 1.40 -13.07
N LEU A 16 2.13 0.08 -13.25
CA LEU A 16 1.40 -0.52 -14.36
C LEU A 16 -0.08 -0.14 -14.35
N PHE A 17 -0.72 -0.17 -13.18
CA PHE A 17 -2.12 0.24 -13.03
C PHE A 17 -2.32 1.69 -13.44
N LEU A 18 -1.48 2.61 -12.95
CA LEU A 18 -1.56 4.03 -13.27
C LEU A 18 -1.26 4.31 -14.74
N ALA A 19 -0.27 3.64 -15.32
CA ALA A 19 0.05 3.77 -16.74
C ALA A 19 -1.09 3.30 -17.64
N LEU A 20 -1.71 2.15 -17.30
CA LEU A 20 -2.85 1.62 -18.04
C LEU A 20 -4.09 2.51 -17.85
N LEU A 21 -4.30 3.03 -16.64
CA LEU A 21 -5.40 3.95 -16.37
C LEU A 21 -5.20 5.24 -17.17
N ALA A 22 -4.01 5.80 -17.23
CA ALA A 22 -3.70 6.95 -18.06
C ALA A 22 -3.92 6.65 -19.55
N ALA A 23 -3.42 5.52 -20.05
CA ALA A 23 -3.59 5.09 -21.44
C ALA A 23 -5.07 4.97 -21.85
N ALA A 24 -5.93 4.53 -20.91
CA ALA A 24 -7.38 4.46 -21.12
C ALA A 24 -8.04 5.83 -21.42
N HIS A 25 -7.35 6.94 -21.14
CA HIS A 25 -7.82 8.31 -21.32
C HIS A 25 -7.05 9.09 -22.40
N VAL A 26 -6.11 8.46 -23.13
CA VAL A 26 -5.33 9.13 -24.19
C VAL A 26 -6.11 9.24 -25.51
N GLY A 27 -7.26 8.57 -25.64
CA GLY A 27 -8.09 8.63 -26.85
C GLY A 27 -8.97 9.88 -26.96
N ASP A 28 -9.57 10.08 -28.13
CA ASP A 28 -10.44 11.23 -28.47
C ASP A 28 -11.85 11.18 -27.81
N ASP A 29 -12.01 10.41 -26.72
CA ASP A 29 -13.29 10.25 -26.03
C ASP A 29 -13.32 11.15 -24.78
N PRO A 30 -13.91 12.36 -24.85
CA PRO A 30 -13.93 13.30 -23.74
C PRO A 30 -14.71 12.74 -22.53
N ASP A 31 -15.65 11.82 -22.76
CA ASP A 31 -16.48 11.25 -21.71
C ASP A 31 -15.76 10.12 -20.95
N ALA A 32 -14.61 9.64 -21.45
CA ALA A 32 -13.86 8.56 -20.81
C ALA A 32 -13.48 8.91 -19.37
N VAL A 33 -13.20 10.18 -19.08
CA VAL A 33 -12.88 10.69 -17.74
C VAL A 33 -14.04 10.49 -16.76
N ASP A 34 -15.27 10.75 -17.21
CA ASP A 34 -16.47 10.67 -16.37
C ASP A 34 -17.01 9.25 -16.21
N ARG A 35 -16.62 8.31 -17.08
CA ARG A 35 -17.06 6.91 -16.98
C ARG A 35 -16.44 6.23 -15.75
N PRO A 36 -17.23 5.54 -14.90
CA PRO A 36 -16.68 4.73 -13.83
C PRO A 36 -15.80 3.59 -14.36
N LEU A 37 -14.89 3.11 -13.52
CA LEU A 37 -13.91 2.08 -13.86
C LEU A 37 -14.57 0.79 -14.38
N SER A 38 -15.73 0.43 -13.83
CA SER A 38 -16.55 -0.72 -14.24
C SER A 38 -17.00 -0.66 -15.70
N LEU A 39 -17.27 0.52 -16.25
CA LEU A 39 -17.66 0.64 -17.66
C LEU A 39 -16.50 0.37 -18.62
N PHE A 40 -15.25 0.58 -18.22
CA PHE A 40 -14.11 0.19 -19.05
C PHE A 40 -14.06 -1.32 -19.28
N ARG A 41 -14.50 -2.13 -18.31
CA ARG A 41 -14.61 -3.60 -18.48
C ARG A 41 -15.61 -3.98 -19.56
N GLU A 42 -16.71 -3.24 -19.64
CA GLU A 42 -17.83 -3.54 -20.54
C GLU A 42 -17.60 -2.98 -21.95
N GLN A 43 -17.07 -1.77 -22.05
CA GLN A 43 -16.89 -1.05 -23.32
C GLN A 43 -15.51 -1.29 -23.95
N GLN A 44 -14.47 -1.46 -23.12
CA GLN A 44 -13.08 -1.62 -23.55
C GLN A 44 -12.41 -2.78 -22.79
N PRO A 45 -12.91 -4.02 -22.95
CA PRO A 45 -12.50 -5.17 -22.12
C PRO A 45 -10.99 -5.41 -22.11
N VAL A 46 -10.31 -5.11 -23.22
CA VAL A 46 -8.84 -5.22 -23.36
C VAL A 46 -8.09 -4.36 -22.34
N ILE A 47 -8.65 -3.21 -21.94
CA ILE A 47 -8.07 -2.30 -20.93
C ILE A 47 -8.73 -2.53 -19.56
N GLY A 48 -10.05 -2.71 -19.55
CA GLY A 48 -10.81 -2.88 -18.32
C GLY A 48 -10.38 -4.11 -17.53
N TYR A 49 -10.34 -5.31 -18.12
CA TYR A 49 -9.98 -6.52 -17.37
C TYR A 49 -8.58 -6.44 -16.75
N PRO A 50 -7.52 -5.97 -17.45
CA PRO A 50 -6.23 -5.79 -16.82
C PRO A 50 -6.22 -4.75 -15.69
N LEU A 51 -6.98 -3.64 -15.79
CA LEU A 51 -7.12 -2.68 -14.68
C LEU A 51 -7.67 -3.34 -13.41
N PHE A 52 -8.75 -4.13 -13.53
CA PHE A 52 -9.31 -4.87 -12.42
C PHE A 52 -8.36 -5.94 -11.88
N GLY A 53 -7.69 -6.67 -12.78
CA GLY A 53 -6.70 -7.68 -12.41
C GLY A 53 -5.53 -7.10 -11.63
N LEU A 54 -5.01 -5.94 -12.05
CA LEU A 54 -3.96 -5.21 -11.34
C LEU A 54 -4.44 -4.71 -9.97
N LEU A 55 -5.68 -4.24 -9.86
CA LEU A 55 -6.24 -3.81 -8.58
C LEU A 55 -6.30 -4.96 -7.56
N VAL A 56 -6.77 -6.14 -8.00
CA VAL A 56 -6.79 -7.35 -7.17
C VAL A 56 -5.36 -7.78 -6.82
N LEU A 57 -4.44 -7.72 -7.78
CA LEU A 57 -3.03 -8.07 -7.56
C LEU A 57 -2.36 -7.17 -6.53
N ILE A 58 -2.53 -5.85 -6.63
CA ILE A 58 -2.01 -4.87 -5.66
C ILE A 58 -2.50 -5.21 -4.24
N GLY A 59 -3.80 -5.47 -4.10
CA GLY A 59 -4.38 -5.89 -2.83
C GLY A 59 -3.85 -7.20 -2.28
N ALA A 60 -3.74 -8.22 -3.14
CA ALA A 60 -3.20 -9.52 -2.76
C ALA A 60 -1.74 -9.42 -2.32
N LEU A 61 -0.93 -8.62 -3.03
CA LEU A 61 0.46 -8.35 -2.65
C LEU A 61 0.55 -7.59 -1.33
N HIS A 62 -0.33 -6.59 -1.12
CA HIS A 62 -0.42 -5.85 0.14
C HIS A 62 -0.76 -6.76 1.33
N LEU A 63 -1.78 -7.62 1.21
CA LEU A 63 -2.13 -8.60 2.24
C LEU A 63 -1.00 -9.62 2.46
N ARG A 64 -0.37 -10.08 1.38
CA ARG A 64 0.78 -11.00 1.46
C ARG A 64 1.93 -10.38 2.27
N THR A 65 2.18 -9.08 2.16
CA THR A 65 3.19 -8.39 2.98
C THR A 65 2.90 -8.57 4.47
N TYR A 66 1.64 -8.38 4.89
CA TYR A 66 1.24 -8.54 6.29
C TYR A 66 1.39 -9.99 6.78
N TYR A 67 0.91 -10.95 6.00
CA TYR A 67 1.06 -12.37 6.32
C TYR A 67 2.53 -12.77 6.46
N ARG A 68 3.40 -12.29 5.56
CA ARG A 68 4.83 -12.59 5.63
C ARG A 68 5.53 -11.97 6.84
N LEU A 69 5.03 -10.84 7.33
CA LEU A 69 5.58 -10.15 8.49
C LEU A 69 4.93 -10.60 9.81
N GLY A 70 3.95 -11.51 9.78
CA GLY A 70 3.27 -12.03 10.97
C GLY A 70 2.39 -10.99 11.67
N LEU A 71 1.86 -10.02 10.92
CA LEU A 71 1.06 -8.90 11.45
C LEU A 71 -0.45 -9.18 11.39
N ASP A 72 -0.85 -10.36 11.86
CA ASP A 72 -2.23 -10.86 11.72
C ASP A 72 -3.27 -9.93 12.36
N ARG A 73 -2.91 -9.29 13.48
CA ARG A 73 -3.79 -8.33 14.18
C ARG A 73 -4.07 -7.07 13.36
N GLU A 74 -3.17 -6.69 12.47
CA GLU A 74 -3.28 -5.49 11.64
C GLU A 74 -3.86 -5.79 10.25
N LEU A 75 -4.10 -7.07 9.93
CA LEU A 75 -4.59 -7.53 8.63
C LEU A 75 -6.07 -7.17 8.38
N PHE A 76 -6.85 -6.97 9.43
CA PHE A 76 -8.29 -6.68 9.30
C PHE A 76 -8.55 -5.45 8.44
N ALA A 77 -7.82 -4.35 8.68
CA ALA A 77 -8.03 -3.10 7.96
C ALA A 77 -7.70 -3.18 6.45
N PRO A 78 -6.52 -3.67 6.00
CA PRO A 78 -6.26 -3.83 4.58
C PRO A 78 -7.21 -4.83 3.93
N ALA A 79 -7.60 -5.91 4.63
CA ALA A 79 -8.55 -6.89 4.08
C ALA A 79 -9.95 -6.29 3.88
N LEU A 80 -10.46 -5.59 4.90
CA LEU A 80 -11.75 -4.89 4.80
C LEU A 80 -11.71 -3.81 3.72
N SER A 81 -10.62 -3.04 3.64
CA SER A 81 -10.47 -2.02 2.60
C SER A 81 -10.48 -2.63 1.20
N MET A 82 -9.85 -3.79 1.01
CA MET A 82 -9.88 -4.51 -0.27
C MET A 82 -11.28 -4.98 -0.65
N VAL A 83 -12.04 -5.52 0.31
CA VAL A 83 -13.43 -5.93 0.06
C VAL A 83 -14.28 -4.74 -0.34
N LEU A 84 -14.21 -3.64 0.43
CA LEU A 84 -14.93 -2.41 0.14
C LEU A 84 -14.52 -1.81 -1.22
N LEU A 85 -13.24 -1.84 -1.57
CA LEU A 85 -12.73 -1.38 -2.85
C LEU A 85 -13.26 -2.20 -4.02
N ILE A 86 -13.34 -3.53 -3.89
CA ILE A 86 -13.92 -4.42 -4.90
C ILE A 86 -15.40 -4.06 -5.12
N VAL A 87 -16.15 -3.84 -4.04
CA VAL A 87 -17.56 -3.41 -4.12
C VAL A 87 -17.67 -2.07 -4.87
N VAL A 88 -16.82 -1.10 -4.51
CA VAL A 88 -16.83 0.22 -5.16
C VAL A 88 -16.42 0.12 -6.62
N ALA A 89 -15.41 -0.69 -6.97
CA ALA A 89 -14.88 -0.79 -8.33
C ALA A 89 -15.81 -1.55 -9.29
N LEU A 90 -16.50 -2.59 -8.82
CA LEU A 90 -17.30 -3.47 -9.68
C LEU A 90 -18.67 -2.90 -10.06
N THR A 91 -19.19 -1.90 -9.35
CA THR A 91 -20.54 -1.40 -9.61
C THR A 91 -20.52 -0.23 -10.61
N PRO A 92 -21.35 -0.26 -11.66
CA PRO A 92 -21.46 0.82 -12.65
C PRO A 92 -22.44 1.94 -12.29
N SER A 93 -23.03 1.99 -11.09
CA SER A 93 -24.14 2.91 -10.78
C SER A 93 -23.90 3.79 -9.54
N PRO A 94 -24.25 5.09 -9.61
CA PRO A 94 -24.23 6.01 -8.46
C PRO A 94 -25.41 5.80 -7.49
N ALA A 95 -26.05 4.63 -7.49
CA ALA A 95 -27.10 4.31 -6.53
C ALA A 95 -26.63 4.61 -5.09
N ALA A 96 -27.53 5.13 -4.25
CA ALA A 96 -27.19 5.67 -2.94
C ALA A 96 -26.32 4.73 -2.08
N GLY A 97 -26.52 3.41 -2.18
CA GLY A 97 -25.69 2.42 -1.50
C GLY A 97 -24.22 2.40 -1.92
N HIS A 98 -23.91 2.64 -3.20
CA HIS A 98 -22.53 2.67 -3.71
C HIS A 98 -21.80 3.95 -3.34
N THR A 99 -22.51 5.07 -3.41
CA THR A 99 -22.00 6.35 -2.94
C THR A 99 -21.70 6.28 -1.44
N LEU A 100 -22.62 5.70 -0.65
CA LEU A 100 -22.38 5.45 0.77
C LEU A 100 -21.19 4.50 0.99
N ALA A 101 -21.09 3.40 0.24
CA ALA A 101 -19.97 2.46 0.33
C ALA A 101 -18.62 3.13 -0.01
N ALA A 102 -18.60 4.00 -1.02
CA ALA A 102 -17.41 4.78 -1.40
C ALA A 102 -17.01 5.78 -0.30
N PHE A 103 -17.97 6.46 0.31
CA PHE A 103 -17.70 7.35 1.45
C PHE A 103 -17.25 6.59 2.70
N VAL A 104 -17.85 5.43 2.98
CA VAL A 104 -17.43 4.53 4.07
C VAL A 104 -16.01 4.04 3.82
N LEU A 105 -15.71 3.57 2.60
CA LEU A 105 -14.36 3.17 2.20
C LEU A 105 -13.38 4.32 2.38
N LEU A 106 -13.69 5.50 1.85
CA LEU A 106 -12.82 6.68 1.93
C LEU A 106 -12.57 7.06 3.39
N GLY A 107 -13.62 7.18 4.21
CA GLY A 107 -13.52 7.54 5.62
C GLY A 107 -12.73 6.50 6.42
N PHE A 108 -12.96 5.22 6.16
CA PHE A 108 -12.25 4.11 6.80
C PHE A 108 -10.76 4.11 6.45
N VAL A 109 -10.45 4.09 5.16
CA VAL A 109 -9.07 4.11 4.62
C VAL A 109 -8.33 5.35 5.10
N PHE A 110 -8.96 6.52 4.99
CA PHE A 110 -8.37 7.79 5.40
C PHE A 110 -8.03 7.79 6.89
N SER A 111 -8.99 7.45 7.74
CA SER A 111 -8.80 7.47 9.20
C SER A 111 -7.77 6.43 9.65
N TRP A 112 -7.83 5.23 9.08
CA TRP A 112 -6.90 4.15 9.41
C TRP A 112 -5.46 4.52 9.07
N TYR A 113 -5.20 4.96 7.84
CA TYR A 113 -3.85 5.33 7.42
C TYR A 113 -3.36 6.61 8.08
N ALA A 114 -4.24 7.59 8.36
CA ALA A 114 -3.87 8.78 9.12
C ALA A 114 -3.40 8.40 10.54
N LEU A 115 -4.13 7.53 11.23
CA LEU A 115 -3.74 7.04 12.55
C LEU A 115 -2.40 6.29 12.50
N ARG A 116 -2.18 5.48 11.45
CA ARG A 116 -0.94 4.73 11.30
C ARG A 116 0.25 5.64 11.03
N LEU A 117 0.10 6.61 10.12
CA LEU A 117 1.11 7.62 9.81
C LEU A 117 1.45 8.48 11.03
N TYR A 118 0.43 8.87 11.81
CA TYR A 118 0.61 9.58 13.07
C TYR A 118 1.42 8.77 14.08
N ARG A 119 1.05 7.50 14.31
CA ARG A 119 1.77 6.59 15.22
C ARG A 119 3.22 6.35 14.78
N ALA A 120 3.49 6.36 13.48
CA ALA A 120 4.83 6.24 12.93
C ALA A 120 5.61 7.56 12.88
N SER A 121 5.02 8.68 13.34
CA SER A 121 5.59 10.04 13.21
C SER A 121 6.06 10.35 11.78
N SER A 122 5.32 9.85 10.79
CA SER A 122 5.72 9.93 9.40
C SER A 122 5.33 11.29 8.80
N PRO A 123 6.25 12.01 8.10
CA PRO A 123 5.91 13.27 7.44
C PRO A 123 4.88 13.10 6.33
N TRP A 124 4.68 11.88 5.83
CA TRP A 124 3.62 11.55 4.87
C TRP A 124 2.22 11.79 5.42
N LEU A 125 2.06 11.96 6.74
CA LEU A 125 0.80 12.39 7.34
C LEU A 125 0.30 13.71 6.72
N PHE A 126 1.17 14.69 6.48
CA PHE A 126 0.76 15.97 5.90
C PHE A 126 0.22 15.81 4.47
N ALA A 127 0.92 15.02 3.65
CA ALA A 127 0.47 14.70 2.31
C ALA A 127 -0.88 13.97 2.34
N HIS A 128 -1.04 13.01 3.25
CA HIS A 128 -2.28 12.25 3.44
C HIS A 128 -3.45 13.14 3.86
N LEU A 129 -3.25 14.03 4.82
CA LEU A 129 -4.27 14.98 5.29
C LEU A 129 -4.71 15.96 4.21
N ALA A 130 -3.85 16.28 3.24
CA ALA A 130 -4.20 17.15 2.12
C ALA A 130 -5.07 16.44 1.06
N VAL A 131 -5.06 15.10 0.99
CA VAL A 131 -5.75 14.35 -0.07
C VAL A 131 -7.23 14.68 -0.20
N PRO A 132 -8.06 14.70 0.87
CA PRO A 132 -9.49 14.99 0.72
C PRO A 132 -9.75 16.37 0.10
N THR A 133 -8.97 17.39 0.50
CA THR A 133 -9.06 18.74 -0.07
C THR A 133 -8.63 18.74 -1.54
N LEU A 134 -7.52 18.09 -1.87
CA LEU A 134 -7.06 17.98 -3.26
C LEU A 134 -8.06 17.22 -4.13
N LEU A 135 -8.67 16.16 -3.61
CA LEU A 135 -9.66 15.36 -4.32
C LEU A 135 -10.94 16.18 -4.55
N LEU A 136 -11.40 16.93 -3.54
CA LEU A 136 -12.53 17.84 -3.70
C LEU A 136 -12.26 18.92 -4.76
N LEU A 137 -11.07 19.54 -4.73
CA LEU A 137 -10.67 20.58 -5.69
C LEU A 137 -10.50 20.01 -7.11
N ALA A 138 -9.83 18.87 -7.25
CA ALA A 138 -9.52 18.28 -8.56
C ALA A 138 -10.76 17.70 -9.25
N THR A 139 -11.72 17.20 -8.49
CA THR A 139 -12.94 16.61 -9.05
C THR A 139 -14.07 17.60 -9.22
N GLU A 140 -14.00 18.77 -8.57
CA GLU A 140 -15.07 19.79 -8.49
C GLU A 140 -16.46 19.20 -8.17
N ALA A 141 -16.52 18.01 -7.55
CA ALA A 141 -17.76 17.24 -7.42
C ALA A 141 -18.54 16.97 -8.73
N ARG A 142 -17.89 17.03 -9.90
CA ARG A 142 -18.55 16.97 -11.21
C ARG A 142 -19.11 15.59 -11.57
N SER A 143 -18.37 14.51 -11.30
CA SER A 143 -18.74 13.18 -11.77
C SER A 143 -18.37 12.07 -10.80
N TYR A 144 -19.29 11.11 -10.66
CA TYR A 144 -19.08 9.89 -9.88
C TYR A 144 -17.90 9.07 -10.39
N GLY A 145 -17.70 8.95 -11.72
CA GLY A 145 -16.61 8.14 -12.26
C GLY A 145 -15.24 8.73 -11.94
N VAL A 146 -15.12 10.06 -11.96
CA VAL A 146 -13.90 10.76 -11.53
C VAL A 146 -13.64 10.51 -10.05
N TRP A 147 -14.66 10.69 -9.20
CA TRP A 147 -14.55 10.40 -7.76
C TRP A 147 -14.12 8.97 -7.49
N GLN A 148 -14.75 7.99 -8.14
CA GLN A 148 -14.43 6.59 -8.00
C GLN A 148 -12.96 6.32 -8.38
N LYS A 149 -12.51 6.79 -9.55
CA LYS A 149 -11.11 6.63 -9.99
C LYS A 149 -10.12 7.27 -9.01
N MET A 150 -10.40 8.48 -8.54
CA MET A 150 -9.53 9.16 -7.59
C MET A 150 -9.44 8.43 -6.25
N ILE A 151 -10.54 7.85 -5.76
CA ILE A 151 -10.52 6.98 -4.56
C ILE A 151 -9.69 5.73 -4.81
N VAL A 152 -9.81 5.09 -5.99
CA VAL A 152 -8.99 3.92 -6.35
C VAL A 152 -7.51 4.28 -6.41
N VAL A 153 -7.15 5.38 -7.08
CA VAL A 153 -5.77 5.89 -7.16
C VAL A 153 -5.22 6.19 -5.77
N TYR A 154 -6.00 6.86 -4.93
CA TYR A 154 -5.64 7.11 -3.54
C TYR A 154 -5.37 5.81 -2.77
N PHE A 155 -6.24 4.81 -2.91
CA PHE A 155 -6.08 3.52 -2.24
C PHE A 155 -4.78 2.81 -2.64
N VAL A 156 -4.48 2.72 -3.94
CA VAL A 156 -3.25 2.04 -4.40
C VAL A 156 -2.00 2.78 -3.94
N CYS A 157 -2.02 4.13 -3.92
CA CYS A 157 -0.94 4.92 -3.35
C CYS A 157 -0.79 4.70 -1.84
N ALA A 158 -1.90 4.69 -1.10
CA ALA A 158 -1.90 4.44 0.34
C ALA A 158 -1.34 3.05 0.66
N ALA A 159 -1.71 2.00 -0.10
CA ALA A 159 -1.17 0.65 0.06
C ALA A 159 0.36 0.59 -0.16
N ASN A 160 0.91 1.40 -1.08
CA ASN A 160 2.37 1.49 -1.27
C ASN A 160 3.07 2.15 -0.08
N ILE A 161 2.57 3.31 0.36
CA ILE A 161 3.10 4.00 1.53
C ILE A 161 3.03 3.08 2.74
N ASP A 162 1.94 2.35 2.87
CA ASP A 162 1.73 1.40 3.93
C ASP A 162 2.75 0.25 3.90
N CYS A 163 2.95 -0.40 2.75
CA CYS A 163 3.99 -1.43 2.60
C CYS A 163 5.37 -0.91 3.02
N LEU A 164 5.71 0.32 2.62
CA LEU A 164 6.98 0.94 2.98
C LEU A 164 7.08 1.28 4.48
N LEU A 165 5.97 1.64 5.15
CA LEU A 165 5.93 1.81 6.60
C LEU A 165 6.13 0.48 7.31
N VAL A 166 5.40 -0.56 6.93
CA VAL A 166 5.44 -1.86 7.58
C VAL A 166 6.81 -2.53 7.43
N THR A 167 7.46 -2.33 6.29
CA THR A 167 8.83 -2.83 6.05
C THR A 167 9.92 -1.96 6.65
N GLY A 168 9.57 -0.84 7.31
CA GLY A 168 10.51 0.06 7.97
C GLY A 168 11.34 0.92 7.01
N ARG A 169 10.93 1.04 5.75
CA ARG A 169 11.62 1.89 4.75
C ARG A 169 11.21 3.36 4.83
N LEU A 170 10.04 3.64 5.40
CA LEU A 170 9.51 5.01 5.61
C LEU A 170 9.54 5.48 7.07
N THR A 171 9.98 4.64 8.00
CA THR A 171 10.15 5.06 9.39
C THR A 171 11.40 5.93 9.50
N LEU A 172 11.20 7.22 9.79
CA LEU A 172 12.24 8.02 10.44
C LEU A 172 12.48 7.44 11.85
N PRO A 173 13.68 7.60 12.44
CA PRO A 173 13.88 7.30 13.85
C PRO A 173 12.77 8.00 14.64
N GLY A 174 12.02 7.24 15.43
CA GLY A 174 10.96 7.83 16.25
C GLY A 174 11.55 8.84 17.23
N PRO A 175 10.74 9.77 17.79
CA PRO A 175 11.19 10.64 18.88
C PRO A 175 11.88 9.84 20.00
N ASP A 176 11.36 8.66 20.32
CA ASP A 176 11.89 7.72 21.32
C ASP A 176 13.22 7.07 20.90
N ASP A 177 13.54 7.02 19.61
CA ASP A 177 14.82 6.51 19.12
C ASP A 177 15.95 7.52 19.31
N PHE A 178 15.64 8.82 19.45
CA PHE A 178 16.61 9.83 19.86
C PHE A 178 16.92 9.76 21.36
N ASP A 179 15.94 9.31 22.17
CA ASP A 179 16.12 9.09 23.62
C ASP A 179 16.78 7.74 23.95
N ARG A 180 16.85 6.81 22.97
CA ARG A 180 17.62 5.58 23.13
C ARG A 180 19.11 5.89 23.18
N LYS A 181 19.64 6.00 24.41
CA LYS A 181 21.09 5.95 24.66
C LYS A 181 21.70 4.80 23.85
N PRO A 182 22.81 5.03 23.14
CA PRO A 182 23.43 4.01 22.30
C PRO A 182 23.67 2.78 23.16
N ARG A 183 22.98 1.68 22.81
CA ARG A 183 23.12 0.40 23.48
C ARG A 183 24.58 0.02 23.32
N ARG A 184 25.40 0.20 24.38
CA ARG A 184 26.81 -0.19 24.41
C ARG A 184 26.83 -1.61 23.86
N ARG A 185 27.33 -1.78 22.62
CA ARG A 185 27.54 -3.08 22.01
C ARG A 185 28.29 -3.86 23.07
N ARG A 186 27.62 -4.83 23.69
CA ARG A 186 28.24 -5.75 24.62
C ARG A 186 29.29 -6.42 23.76
N ARG A 187 30.55 -5.97 23.87
CA ARG A 187 31.71 -6.62 23.27
C ARG A 187 31.58 -8.06 23.74
N GLU A 188 31.11 -8.94 22.86
CA GLU A 188 31.29 -10.37 23.06
C GLU A 188 32.79 -10.52 23.24
N LYS A 189 33.19 -10.89 24.47
CA LYS A 189 34.56 -11.25 24.76
C LYS A 189 34.90 -12.34 23.75
N TYR A 190 35.76 -11.99 22.80
CA TYR A 190 36.42 -12.95 21.94
C TYR A 190 37.17 -13.89 22.90
N ALA A 191 36.58 -15.05 23.19
CA ALA A 191 37.23 -16.10 23.92
C ALA A 191 38.10 -16.84 22.89
N PRO A 192 39.43 -16.66 22.87
CA PRO A 192 40.26 -17.42 21.96
C PRO A 192 40.05 -18.90 22.26
N ARG A 193 39.58 -19.65 21.25
CA ARG A 193 39.56 -21.11 21.32
C ARG A 193 41.01 -21.57 21.42
N VAL A 194 41.43 -21.95 22.62
CA VAL A 194 42.69 -22.65 22.84
C VAL A 194 42.58 -24.00 22.12
N ILE A 195 43.25 -24.12 20.99
CA ILE A 195 43.39 -25.38 20.25
C ILE A 195 44.39 -26.22 21.02
N TRP A 196 43.90 -27.16 21.83
CA TRP A 196 44.75 -28.19 22.43
C TRP A 196 45.26 -29.11 21.32
N LYS A 197 46.52 -28.92 20.94
CA LYS A 197 47.24 -29.81 20.03
C LYS A 197 47.54 -31.11 20.79
N ARG A 198 46.79 -32.17 20.47
CA ARG A 198 47.01 -33.52 20.98
C ARG A 198 48.35 -34.02 20.42
N ASN A 199 49.37 -34.13 21.27
CA ASN A 199 50.62 -34.81 20.94
C ASN A 199 50.37 -36.31 21.02
N ASP A 200 50.09 -36.91 19.86
CA ASP A 200 50.22 -38.35 19.69
C ASP A 200 51.70 -38.73 19.57
N ARG A 201 52.05 -39.83 20.24
CA ARG A 201 53.41 -40.31 20.57
C ARG A 201 54.22 -40.74 19.34
N PRO A 202 55.49 -41.14 19.53
CA PRO A 202 55.68 -42.58 19.72
C PRO A 202 56.60 -42.92 20.90
N ARG A 203 56.21 -43.94 21.65
CA ARG A 203 57.15 -44.82 22.34
C ARG A 203 57.20 -46.08 21.52
N GLN A 204 58.28 -46.27 20.79
CA GLN A 204 59.06 -47.51 20.61
C GLN A 204 60.14 -47.24 19.59
#